data_AF-A0A1W9GDZ9-F1
#
_entry.id   AF-A0A1W9GDZ9-F1
#
_cell.length_a   1.000
_cell.length_b   1.000
_cell.length_c   1.000
_cell.angle_alpha   90.00
_cell.angle_beta   90.00
_cell.angle_gamma   90.00
#
_symmetry.space_group_name_H-M   'P 1'
#
loop_
_entity.id
_entity.type
_entity.pdbx_description
1 polymer ?
#
loop_
_entity_poly.entity_id
_entity_poly.type
_entity_poly.pdbx_seq_one_letter_code
_entity_poly.pdbx_strand_id
1 'polypeptide(L)'
;MDQTSLPELSSYRVTLFFGPEPVEKEAGVQACTFNVKKRSWKAGVQVSVEIGSEQLANLRHKVRLVDRLAEVLMMLSPDERPAYQERAEDLFVQSVTWCKLDLGLRAGLTQENQRISAVDFVSELDQSVVARTEYVIAYIMTELDIVPDHPSPSSR
;
A
#
# COMPACT_ATOMS: atom_id res chain seq x y z
N MET A 1 -32.19 -11.07 18.45
CA MET A 1 -31.65 -10.98 17.08
C MET A 1 -30.97 -9.65 16.99
N ASP A 2 -29.64 -9.62 16.93
CA ASP A 2 -28.96 -8.64 16.08
C ASP A 2 -27.54 -9.15 15.82
N GLN A 3 -27.32 -9.58 14.58
CA GLN A 3 -26.02 -9.99 14.08
C GLN A 3 -25.22 -8.71 13.87
N THR A 4 -24.20 -8.48 14.70
CA THR A 4 -23.09 -7.60 14.34
C THR A 4 -22.39 -8.18 13.13
N SER A 5 -22.85 -7.80 11.94
CA SER A 5 -22.18 -8.04 10.67
C SER A 5 -20.79 -7.45 10.75
N LEU A 6 -19.78 -8.29 10.92
CA LEU A 6 -18.39 -7.92 10.65
C LEU A 6 -18.36 -7.32 9.23
N PRO A 7 -17.71 -6.16 9.02
CA PRO A 7 -17.78 -5.46 7.74
C PRO A 7 -17.39 -6.41 6.61
N GLU A 8 -18.12 -6.37 5.49
CA GLU A 8 -18.00 -7.32 4.37
C GLU A 8 -16.57 -7.49 3.80
N LEU A 9 -15.63 -6.62 4.17
CA LEU A 9 -14.20 -6.76 3.92
C LEU A 9 -13.60 -8.05 4.51
N SER A 10 -14.18 -8.62 5.58
CA SER A 10 -13.75 -9.93 6.10
C SER A 10 -14.01 -11.10 5.13
N SER A 11 -14.70 -10.86 4.02
CA SER A 11 -15.02 -11.88 3.02
C SER A 11 -13.92 -12.10 1.97
N TYR A 12 -12.99 -11.15 1.83
CA TYR A 12 -11.89 -11.21 0.88
C TYR A 12 -10.57 -11.56 1.58
N ARG A 13 -9.84 -12.50 0.99
CA ARG A 13 -8.41 -12.69 1.27
C ARG A 13 -7.63 -12.01 0.16
N VAL A 14 -6.74 -11.11 0.54
CA VAL A 14 -5.91 -10.35 -0.40
C VAL A 14 -4.45 -10.59 -0.07
N THR A 15 -3.64 -10.81 -1.08
CA THR A 15 -2.17 -10.84 -0.96
C THR A 15 -1.56 -10.09 -2.13
N LEU A 16 -0.50 -9.33 -1.90
CA LEU A 16 0.31 -8.80 -2.99
C LEU A 16 0.87 -9.97 -3.80
N PHE A 17 0.73 -9.91 -5.13
CA PHE A 17 1.30 -10.90 -6.04
C PHE A 17 2.65 -10.40 -6.58
N PHE A 18 2.69 -9.18 -7.14
CA PHE A 18 3.93 -8.49 -7.51
C PHE A 18 3.70 -6.97 -7.65
N GLY A 19 4.80 -6.22 -7.65
CA GLY A 19 4.82 -4.77 -7.84
C GLY A 19 5.47 -4.01 -6.67
N PRO A 20 5.72 -2.71 -6.82
CA PRO A 20 5.27 -1.88 -7.94
C PRO A 20 6.09 -2.07 -9.23
N GLU A 21 5.43 -2.12 -10.38
CA GLU A 21 6.08 -2.16 -11.70
C GLU A 21 5.53 -1.05 -12.59
N PRO A 22 6.34 -0.47 -13.50
CA PRO A 22 5.83 0.45 -14.50
C PRO A 22 4.85 -0.25 -15.45
N VAL A 23 3.77 0.44 -15.84
CA VAL A 23 2.81 -0.09 -16.80
C VAL A 23 3.33 0.14 -18.23
N GLU A 24 3.42 -0.93 -19.01
CA GLU A 24 3.84 -0.83 -20.41
C GLU A 24 2.94 0.12 -21.19
N LYS A 25 3.54 1.03 -21.96
CA LYS A 25 2.87 2.02 -22.84
C LYS A 25 2.14 3.15 -22.11
N GLU A 26 2.15 3.19 -20.78
CA GLU A 26 1.61 4.30 -19.98
C GLU A 26 2.72 4.95 -19.15
N ALA A 27 3.38 5.95 -19.73
CA ALA A 27 4.47 6.66 -19.07
C ALA A 27 3.99 7.33 -17.76
N GLY A 28 4.70 7.08 -16.67
CA GLY A 28 4.36 7.65 -15.36
C GLY A 28 3.23 6.91 -14.62
N VAL A 29 2.81 5.73 -15.07
CA VAL A 29 1.89 4.87 -14.33
C VAL A 29 2.64 3.67 -13.76
N GLN A 30 2.40 3.38 -12.49
CA GLN A 30 2.88 2.17 -11.81
C GLN A 30 1.69 1.31 -11.40
N ALA A 31 1.90 0.01 -11.28
CA ALA A 31 0.87 -0.92 -10.83
C ALA A 31 1.40 -1.93 -9.81
N CYS A 32 0.52 -2.29 -8.87
CA CYS A 32 0.68 -3.47 -8.04
C CYS A 32 -0.43 -4.46 -8.40
N THR A 33 -0.08 -5.74 -8.55
CA THR A 33 -1.05 -6.80 -8.80
C THR A 33 -1.31 -7.56 -7.51
N PHE A 34 -2.59 -7.78 -7.20
CA PHE A 34 -3.03 -8.49 -6.00
C PHE A 34 -3.77 -9.76 -6.37
N ASN A 35 -3.51 -10.84 -5.63
CA ASN A 35 -4.40 -11.99 -5.62
C ASN A 35 -5.56 -11.70 -4.67
N VAL A 36 -6.78 -11.76 -5.19
CA VAL A 36 -8.01 -11.49 -4.45
C VAL A 36 -8.88 -12.74 -4.48
N LYS A 37 -9.30 -13.21 -3.32
CA LYS A 37 -10.22 -14.35 -3.20
C LYS A 37 -11.33 -14.06 -2.22
N LYS A 38 -12.56 -13.97 -2.72
CA LYS A 38 -13.76 -13.99 -1.88
C LYS A 38 -14.05 -15.42 -1.41
N ARG A 39 -14.57 -15.60 -0.20
CA ARG A 39 -14.96 -16.92 0.33
C ARG A 39 -15.95 -17.67 -0.59
N SER A 40 -16.84 -16.95 -1.26
CA SER A 40 -17.85 -17.53 -2.16
C SER A 40 -17.35 -17.84 -3.57
N TRP A 41 -16.10 -17.48 -3.90
CA TRP A 41 -15.55 -17.68 -5.24
C TRP A 41 -14.89 -19.05 -5.38
N LYS A 42 -15.07 -19.67 -6.55
CA LYS A 42 -14.44 -20.95 -6.90
C LYS A 42 -12.92 -20.84 -6.97
N ALA A 43 -12.42 -19.69 -7.46
CA ALA A 43 -11.00 -19.40 -7.62
C ALA A 43 -10.70 -17.96 -7.18
N GLY A 44 -9.44 -17.70 -6.83
CA GLY A 44 -8.94 -16.33 -6.71
C GLY A 44 -8.75 -15.70 -8.09
N VAL A 45 -8.71 -14.38 -8.11
CA VAL A 45 -8.48 -13.58 -9.32
C VAL A 45 -7.32 -12.64 -9.09
N GLN A 46 -6.73 -12.15 -10.18
CA GLN A 46 -5.69 -11.13 -10.15
C GLN A 46 -6.29 -9.78 -10.46
N VAL A 47 -6.02 -8.80 -9.60
CA VAL A 47 -6.46 -7.43 -9.78
C VAL A 47 -5.21 -6.56 -9.92
N SER A 48 -5.01 -6.00 -11.10
CA SER A 48 -3.97 -4.99 -11.33
C SER A 48 -4.49 -3.63 -10.90
N VAL A 49 -3.73 -2.92 -10.07
CA VAL A 49 -4.15 -1.64 -9.50
C VAL A 49 -3.12 -0.58 -9.86
N GLU A 50 -3.55 0.36 -10.71
CA GLU A 50 -2.70 1.39 -11.27
C GLU A 50 -2.73 2.69 -10.44
N ILE A 51 -1.60 3.38 -10.39
CA ILE A 51 -1.44 4.71 -9.78
C ILE A 51 -0.53 5.58 -10.64
N GLY A 52 -0.94 6.82 -10.88
CA GLY A 52 -0.14 7.80 -11.62
C GLY A 52 0.92 8.48 -10.74
N SER A 53 2.07 8.81 -11.33
CA SER A 53 3.21 9.42 -10.66
C SER A 53 2.89 10.79 -10.05
N GLU A 54 2.07 11.60 -10.71
CA GLU A 54 1.62 12.90 -10.18
C GLU A 54 0.78 12.73 -8.92
N GLN A 55 -0.19 11.79 -8.94
CA GLN A 55 -1.01 11.50 -7.77
C GLN A 55 -0.16 10.93 -6.64
N LEU A 56 0.76 10.02 -6.95
CA LEU A 56 1.68 9.44 -5.97
C LEU A 56 2.57 10.51 -5.33
N ALA A 57 3.09 11.45 -6.11
CA ALA A 57 3.89 12.58 -5.60
C ALA A 57 3.08 13.48 -4.67
N ASN A 58 1.82 13.78 -5.04
CA ASN A 58 0.92 14.54 -4.18
C ASN A 58 0.63 13.82 -2.85
N LEU A 59 0.33 12.53 -2.91
CA LEU A 59 0.11 11.70 -1.73
C LEU A 59 1.34 11.65 -0.83
N ARG A 60 2.54 11.49 -1.42
CA ARG A 60 3.82 11.50 -0.70
C ARG A 60 3.99 12.79 0.12
N HIS A 61 3.64 13.92 -0.48
CA HIS A 61 3.68 15.21 0.20
C HIS A 61 2.62 15.31 1.32
N LYS A 62 1.37 14.93 1.03
CA LYS A 62 0.26 14.98 1.99
C LYS A 62 0.50 14.15 3.25
N VAL A 63 1.10 12.97 3.12
CA VAL A 63 1.43 12.10 4.27
C VAL A 63 2.76 12.47 4.93
N ARG A 64 3.50 13.43 4.36
CA ARG A 64 4.84 13.85 4.80
C ARG A 64 5.82 12.67 4.87
N LEU A 65 5.81 11.81 3.85
CA LEU A 65 6.58 10.55 3.84
C LEU A 65 8.07 10.79 4.13
N VAL A 66 8.69 11.73 3.41
CA VAL A 66 10.12 12.04 3.52
C VAL A 66 10.47 12.47 4.94
N ASP A 67 9.72 13.39 5.52
CA ASP A 67 9.95 13.88 6.89
C ASP A 67 9.86 12.73 7.91
N ARG A 68 8.88 11.84 7.75
CA ARG A 68 8.63 10.74 8.67
C ARG A 68 9.67 9.63 8.56
N LEU A 69 10.27 9.43 7.39
CA LEU A 69 11.35 8.46 7.19
C LEU A 69 12.72 9.03 7.55
N ALA A 70 12.89 10.35 7.58
CA ALA A 70 14.20 10.99 7.75
C ALA A 70 14.94 10.53 9.02
N GLU A 71 14.25 10.49 10.16
CA GLU A 71 14.84 10.07 11.44
C GLU A 71 15.37 8.63 11.38
N VAL A 72 14.58 7.75 10.76
CA VAL A 72 14.90 6.33 10.63
C VAL A 72 16.06 6.10 9.67
N LEU A 73 16.05 6.76 8.51
CA LEU A 73 17.14 6.68 7.54
C LEU A 73 18.45 7.25 8.07
N MET A 74 18.40 8.23 8.98
CA MET A 74 19.59 8.79 9.61
C MET A 74 20.30 7.80 10.55
N MET A 75 19.57 6.83 11.13
CA MET A 75 20.16 5.78 11.98
C MET A 75 20.96 4.75 11.17
N LEU A 76 20.69 4.64 9.87
CA LEU A 76 21.38 3.74 8.96
C LEU A 76 22.74 4.29 8.53
N SER A 77 23.66 3.40 8.19
CA SER A 77 24.93 3.78 7.58
C SER A 77 24.69 4.46 6.22
N PRO A 78 25.53 5.43 5.80
CA PRO A 78 25.35 6.12 4.53
C PRO A 78 25.25 5.20 3.31
N ASP A 79 25.93 4.05 3.35
CA ASP A 79 25.97 3.08 2.25
C ASP A 79 24.67 2.27 2.13
N GLU A 80 23.92 2.10 3.22
CA GLU A 80 22.65 1.35 3.26
C GLU A 80 21.44 2.24 2.91
N ARG A 81 21.53 3.54 3.16
CA ARG A 81 20.41 4.49 2.99
C ARG A 81 19.73 4.42 1.63
N PRO A 82 20.44 4.35 0.47
CA PRO A 82 19.79 4.31 -0.83
C PRO A 82 18.87 3.11 -1.01
N ALA A 83 19.30 1.92 -0.55
CA ALA A 83 18.51 0.70 -0.66
C ALA A 83 17.23 0.75 0.19
N TYR A 84 17.33 1.32 1.40
CA TYR A 84 16.17 1.53 2.26
C TYR A 84 15.23 2.61 1.74
N GLN A 85 15.75 3.67 1.12
CA GLN A 85 14.93 4.69 0.46
C GLN A 85 14.14 4.10 -0.71
N GLU A 86 14.81 3.35 -1.59
CA GLU A 86 14.15 2.65 -2.70
C GLU A 86 13.07 1.70 -2.19
N ARG A 87 13.39 0.89 -1.18
CA ARG A 87 12.43 -0.02 -0.57
C ARG A 87 11.24 0.71 0.08
N ALA A 88 11.48 1.84 0.74
CA ALA A 88 10.42 2.63 1.36
C ALA A 88 9.47 3.23 0.32
N GLU A 89 10.00 3.64 -0.84
CA GLU A 89 9.18 4.09 -1.96
C GLU A 89 8.32 2.96 -2.52
N ASP A 90 8.88 1.75 -2.69
CA ASP A 90 8.10 0.59 -3.14
C ASP A 90 6.96 0.25 -2.17
N LEU A 91 7.27 0.21 -0.88
CA LEU A 91 6.29 -0.05 0.18
C LEU A 91 5.21 1.04 0.22
N PHE A 92 5.57 2.29 -0.04
CA PHE A 92 4.60 3.37 -0.16
C PHE A 92 3.65 3.13 -1.33
N VAL A 93 4.14 2.79 -2.53
CA VAL A 93 3.28 2.47 -3.67
C VAL A 93 2.38 1.26 -3.38
N GLN A 94 2.91 0.21 -2.76
CA GLN A 94 2.12 -0.96 -2.34
C GLN A 94 1.00 -0.58 -1.37
N SER A 95 1.28 0.27 -0.38
CA SER A 95 0.28 0.73 0.59
C SER A 95 -0.83 1.59 -0.05
N VAL A 96 -0.46 2.46 -1.00
CA VAL A 96 -1.41 3.32 -1.74
C VAL A 96 -2.29 2.47 -2.65
N THR A 97 -1.71 1.57 -3.42
CA THR A 97 -2.46 0.67 -4.31
C THR A 97 -3.34 -0.29 -3.51
N TRP A 98 -2.94 -0.71 -2.31
CA TRP A 98 -3.82 -1.44 -1.39
C TRP A 98 -5.03 -0.62 -0.96
N CYS A 99 -4.84 0.66 -0.61
CA CYS A 99 -5.96 1.56 -0.29
C CYS A 99 -6.92 1.73 -1.48
N LYS A 100 -6.40 1.74 -2.71
CA LYS A 100 -7.22 1.80 -3.93
C LYS A 100 -7.96 0.49 -4.18
N LEU A 101 -7.32 -0.65 -3.92
CA LEU A 101 -7.97 -1.96 -3.99
C LEU A 101 -9.14 -2.06 -3.00
N ASP A 102 -8.98 -1.57 -1.76
CA ASP A 102 -10.06 -1.53 -0.76
C ASP A 102 -11.30 -0.76 -1.29
N LEU A 103 -11.09 0.33 -2.04
CA LEU A 103 -12.19 1.04 -2.72
C LEU A 103 -12.85 0.17 -3.80
N GLY A 104 -12.06 -0.49 -4.64
CA GLY A 104 -12.57 -1.42 -5.66
C GLY A 104 -13.34 -2.60 -5.06
N LEU A 105 -12.88 -3.16 -3.94
CA LEU A 105 -13.56 -4.24 -3.21
C LEU A 105 -14.94 -3.80 -2.72
N ARG A 106 -15.04 -2.58 -2.16
CA ARG A 106 -16.32 -1.99 -1.71
C ARG A 106 -17.25 -1.66 -2.86
N ALA A 107 -16.71 -1.28 -4.02
CA ALA A 107 -17.48 -1.05 -5.24
C ALA A 107 -18.02 -2.34 -5.88
N GLY A 108 -17.50 -3.50 -5.46
CA GLY A 108 -17.99 -4.81 -5.90
C GLY A 108 -17.21 -5.38 -7.09
N LEU A 109 -16.05 -5.97 -6.80
CA LEU A 109 -15.26 -6.69 -7.81
C LEU A 109 -15.97 -7.95 -8.32
N THR A 110 -15.83 -8.24 -9.62
CA THR A 110 -16.27 -9.50 -10.23
C THR A 110 -15.24 -10.62 -10.02
N GLN A 111 -15.65 -11.89 -10.21
CA GLN A 111 -14.75 -13.06 -10.16
C GLN A 111 -14.00 -13.23 -11.50
N GLU A 112 -13.37 -12.17 -11.98
CA GLU A 112 -12.54 -12.17 -13.18
C GLU A 112 -11.26 -11.36 -12.94
N ASN A 113 -10.20 -11.65 -13.71
CA ASN A 113 -9.01 -10.82 -13.68
C ASN A 113 -9.35 -9.44 -14.24
N GLN A 114 -8.99 -8.39 -13.52
CA GLN A 114 -9.41 -7.04 -13.88
C GLN A 114 -8.39 -5.99 -13.47
N ARG A 115 -8.61 -4.78 -13.97
CA ARG A 115 -7.75 -3.62 -13.78
C ARG A 115 -8.55 -2.52 -13.12
N ILE A 116 -7.99 -1.93 -12.06
CA ILE A 116 -8.46 -0.65 -11.52
C ILE A 116 -7.52 0.41 -12.11
N SER A 117 -8.05 1.26 -12.99
CA SER A 117 -7.22 2.17 -13.78
C SER A 117 -6.69 3.33 -12.93
N ALA A 118 -5.58 3.94 -13.35
CA ALA A 118 -4.98 5.10 -12.68
C ALA A 118 -6.00 6.23 -12.42
N VAL A 119 -6.95 6.43 -13.34
CA VAL A 119 -7.97 7.49 -13.26
C VAL A 119 -9.18 7.15 -12.40
N ASP A 120 -9.35 5.90 -11.99
CA ASP A 120 -10.45 5.48 -11.13
C ASP A 120 -10.18 5.90 -9.67
N PHE A 121 -11.23 6.31 -8.95
CA PHE A 121 -11.20 6.60 -7.51
C PHE A 121 -10.15 7.65 -7.06
N VAL A 122 -9.73 8.58 -7.92
CA VAL A 122 -8.63 9.51 -7.61
C VAL A 122 -8.89 10.30 -6.32
N SER A 123 -10.09 10.89 -6.17
CA SER A 123 -10.41 11.72 -5.00
C SER A 123 -10.61 10.88 -3.74
N GLU A 124 -11.26 9.73 -3.89
CA GLU A 124 -11.53 8.77 -2.83
C GLU A 124 -10.23 8.15 -2.31
N LEU A 125 -9.29 7.85 -3.20
CA LEU A 125 -7.96 7.35 -2.85
C LEU A 125 -7.18 8.40 -2.04
N ASP A 126 -7.18 9.65 -2.50
CA ASP A 126 -6.53 10.75 -1.80
C ASP A 126 -7.03 10.89 -0.36
N GLN A 127 -8.35 10.86 -0.17
CA GLN A 127 -8.97 10.90 1.16
C GLN A 127 -8.64 9.64 1.97
N SER A 128 -8.70 8.47 1.32
CA SER A 128 -8.47 7.16 1.94
C SER A 128 -7.06 7.03 2.51
N VAL A 129 -6.05 7.46 1.75
CA VAL A 129 -4.63 7.44 2.16
C VAL A 129 -4.38 8.44 3.27
N VAL A 130 -4.86 9.69 3.15
CA VAL A 130 -4.69 10.70 4.20
C VAL A 130 -5.33 10.26 5.51
N ALA A 131 -6.55 9.72 5.47
CA ALA A 131 -7.24 9.19 6.65
C ALA A 131 -6.53 7.99 7.29
N ARG A 132 -5.69 7.27 6.54
CA ARG A 132 -4.94 6.09 6.98
C ARG A 132 -3.43 6.35 7.06
N THR A 133 -3.00 7.60 7.16
CA THR A 133 -1.58 7.98 7.14
C THR A 133 -0.76 7.19 8.16
N GLU A 134 -1.20 7.10 9.42
CA GLU A 134 -0.44 6.40 10.46
C GLU A 134 -0.33 4.89 10.18
N TYR A 135 -1.35 4.27 9.57
CA TYR A 135 -1.27 2.86 9.16
C TYR A 135 -0.28 2.66 8.00
N VAL A 136 -0.30 3.55 7.01
CA VAL A 136 0.64 3.51 5.88
C VAL A 136 2.09 3.61 6.38
N ILE A 137 2.36 4.56 7.28
CA ILE A 137 3.69 4.76 7.82
C ILE A 137 4.11 3.58 8.70
N ALA A 138 3.24 3.09 9.58
CA ALA A 138 3.54 1.92 10.42
C ALA A 138 3.84 0.67 9.58
N TYR A 139 3.10 0.46 8.49
CA TYR A 139 3.35 -0.62 7.53
C TYR A 139 4.75 -0.51 6.93
N ILE A 140 5.12 0.67 6.41
CA ILE A 140 6.46 0.88 5.82
C ILE A 140 7.56 0.62 6.85
N MET A 141 7.44 1.17 8.05
CA MET A 141 8.46 0.97 9.10
C MET A 141 8.61 -0.50 9.51
N THR A 142 7.50 -1.23 9.59
CA THR A 142 7.49 -2.67 9.92
C THR A 142 8.18 -3.47 8.82
N GLU A 143 7.87 -3.20 7.56
CA GLU A 143 8.43 -3.94 6.41
C GLU A 143 9.89 -3.60 6.11
N LEU A 144 10.36 -2.44 6.57
CA LEU A 144 11.79 -2.12 6.57
C LEU A 144 12.55 -2.82 7.71
N ASP A 145 11.85 -3.52 8.61
CA ASP A 145 12.41 -4.14 9.83
C ASP A 145 13.15 -3.12 10.73
N ILE A 146 12.73 -1.85 10.67
CA ILE A 146 13.30 -0.79 11.49
C ILE A 146 12.40 -0.59 12.69
N VAL A 147 12.58 -1.43 13.71
CA VAL A 147 12.03 -1.17 15.02
C VAL A 147 12.88 -0.06 15.65
N PRO A 148 12.31 1.06 16.12
CA PRO A 148 13.08 2.00 16.94
C PRO A 148 13.64 1.23 18.12
N ASP A 149 14.97 1.20 18.21
CA ASP A 149 15.71 0.47 19.23
C ASP A 149 15.20 0.94 20.60
N HIS A 150 14.32 0.15 21.24
CA HIS A 150 14.07 0.32 22.66
C HIS A 150 15.35 -0.15 23.32
N PRO A 151 16.10 0.73 24.02
CA PRO A 151 17.37 0.35 24.60
C PRO A 151 17.11 -0.84 25.52
N SER A 152 17.68 -1.99 25.14
CA SER A 152 17.72 -3.16 26.02
C SER A 152 18.31 -2.71 27.34
N PRO A 153 17.65 -2.97 28.49
CA PRO A 153 18.16 -2.51 29.78
C PRO A 153 19.53 -3.14 29.98
N SER A 154 20.55 -2.29 30.01
CA SER A 154 21.94 -2.69 30.16
C SER A 154 22.10 -3.67 31.32
N SER A 155 22.66 -4.85 31.03
CA SER A 155 23.17 -5.72 32.08
C SER A 155 24.51 -5.16 32.55
N ARG A 156 24.53 -4.74 33.83
CA ARG A 156 25.73 -4.49 34.62
C ARG A 156 26.56 -5.75 34.77
#